data_AF-A0A1F4US95-F1
#
_entry.id   AF-A0A1F4US95-F1
#
_cell.length_a   1.000
_cell.length_b   1.000
_cell.length_c   1.000
_cell.angle_alpha   90.00
_cell.angle_beta   90.00
_cell.angle_gamma   90.00
#
_symmetry.space_group_name_H-M   'P 1'
#
loop_
_entity.id
_entity.type
_entity.pdbx_description
1 polymer ?
#
loop_
_entity_poly.entity_id
_entity_poly.type
_entity_poly.pdbx_seq_one_letter_code
_entity_poly.pdbx_strand_id
1 'polypeptide(L)'
;MATRFTDITDFLGVTNTKEKEPILPVKPSATPESEGERRILFSWDTVSRVGYSDRGNPKLSRTLLIIGVVVAFLLVAMGEFLLIAVVASIIFLRQVLSATPAEAVHHDLTNHGVSYSGEFYSWGEFSNFYLAEDKGVDVLCLNLTNRVPGRLYLLLSSGDREKVKDIVGQYVSMLPEEPKTFFDKVYDFAASRISIDK
;
A
#
# COMPACT_ATOMS: atom_id res chain seq x y z
N MET A 1 -3.36 59.95 -54.85
CA MET A 1 -2.40 58.83 -54.68
C MET A 1 -2.97 57.95 -53.58
N ALA A 2 -3.69 56.90 -53.97
CA ALA A 2 -4.70 56.23 -53.15
C ALA A 2 -4.43 54.72 -53.06
N THR A 3 -4.33 54.21 -51.83
CA THR A 3 -4.20 52.79 -51.46
C THR A 3 -4.96 52.62 -50.14
N ARG A 4 -6.22 52.17 -50.20
CA ARG A 4 -6.70 50.79 -49.94
C ARG A 4 -6.62 50.34 -48.47
N PHE A 5 -7.71 50.64 -47.73
CA PHE A 5 -8.03 50.09 -46.41
C PHE A 5 -8.77 48.73 -46.47
N THR A 6 -8.98 48.18 -47.67
CA THR A 6 -9.79 46.97 -47.90
C THR A 6 -9.01 45.65 -47.74
N ASP A 7 -7.68 45.67 -47.68
CA ASP A 7 -6.87 44.44 -47.56
C ASP A 7 -6.78 43.93 -46.10
N ILE A 8 -7.12 44.76 -45.11
CA ILE A 8 -6.99 44.40 -43.68
C ILE A 8 -8.19 43.55 -43.22
N THR A 9 -9.35 43.67 -43.88
CA THR A 9 -10.56 42.91 -43.52
C THR A 9 -10.59 41.49 -44.10
N ASP A 10 -9.82 41.23 -45.17
CA ASP A 10 -9.58 39.88 -45.70
C ASP A 10 -8.49 39.15 -44.89
N PHE A 11 -7.50 39.87 -44.34
CA PHE A 11 -6.56 39.31 -43.35
C PHE A 11 -7.27 38.92 -42.04
N LEU A 12 -8.36 39.61 -41.70
CA LEU A 12 -9.17 39.34 -40.52
C LEU A 12 -10.24 38.27 -40.73
N GLY A 13 -10.24 37.57 -41.88
CA GLY A 13 -10.81 36.21 -42.01
C GLY A 13 -12.29 36.07 -41.63
N VAL A 14 -13.09 37.14 -41.74
CA VAL A 14 -14.54 37.06 -41.57
C VAL A 14 -15.13 36.49 -42.85
N THR A 15 -15.24 35.17 -42.93
CA THR A 15 -16.16 34.53 -43.88
C THR A 15 -17.16 33.67 -43.12
N ASN A 16 -18.42 33.95 -43.44
CA ASN A 16 -19.61 33.27 -42.95
C ASN A 16 -19.74 31.92 -43.68
N THR A 17 -19.79 30.80 -42.97
CA THR A 17 -20.35 29.54 -43.48
C THR A 17 -20.99 28.76 -42.33
N LYS A 18 -22.27 28.44 -42.56
CA LYS A 18 -23.22 27.69 -41.76
C LYS A 18 -22.68 26.35 -41.23
N GLU A 19 -22.95 26.11 -39.94
CA GLU A 19 -23.41 24.85 -39.33
C GLU A 19 -22.54 23.59 -39.45
N LYS A 20 -21.74 23.37 -38.41
CA LYS A 20 -21.47 22.05 -37.83
C LYS A 20 -21.29 22.26 -36.33
N GLU A 21 -22.19 21.72 -35.51
CA GLU A 21 -22.07 21.70 -34.06
C GLU A 21 -20.63 21.32 -33.67
N PRO A 22 -20.06 21.92 -32.60
CA PRO A 22 -18.71 21.63 -32.21
C PRO A 22 -18.57 20.12 -32.05
N ILE A 23 -17.72 19.53 -32.90
CA ILE A 23 -17.11 18.24 -32.65
C ILE A 23 -16.36 18.48 -31.33
N LEU A 24 -17.03 18.19 -30.21
CA LEU A 24 -16.35 17.94 -28.94
C LEU A 24 -15.17 17.04 -29.31
N PRO A 25 -13.97 17.25 -28.73
CA PRO A 25 -12.94 16.24 -28.87
C PRO A 25 -13.63 14.91 -28.61
N VAL A 26 -13.54 14.00 -29.58
CA VAL A 26 -13.82 12.59 -29.33
C VAL A 26 -12.85 12.26 -28.21
N LYS A 27 -13.28 12.51 -26.97
CA LYS A 27 -12.96 11.68 -25.84
C LYS A 27 -13.17 10.31 -26.45
N PRO A 28 -12.15 9.44 -26.50
CA PRO A 28 -12.47 8.04 -26.64
C PRO A 28 -13.44 7.79 -25.49
N SER A 29 -14.73 7.78 -25.80
CA SER A 29 -15.66 6.88 -25.18
C SER A 29 -15.11 5.52 -25.56
N ALA A 30 -14.03 5.15 -24.88
CA ALA A 30 -13.87 3.80 -24.41
C ALA A 30 -15.06 3.60 -23.47
N THR A 31 -16.22 3.38 -24.08
CA THR A 31 -17.27 2.61 -23.49
C THR A 31 -16.58 1.35 -22.97
N PRO A 32 -16.61 1.05 -21.66
CA PRO A 32 -15.97 -0.14 -21.10
C PRO A 32 -16.76 -1.42 -21.45
N GLU A 33 -17.46 -1.45 -22.59
CA GLU A 33 -18.42 -2.50 -22.94
C GLU A 33 -17.82 -3.61 -23.82
N SER A 34 -16.50 -3.70 -23.96
CA SER A 34 -15.87 -4.87 -24.61
C SER A 34 -14.78 -5.55 -23.79
N GLU A 35 -14.69 -5.25 -22.50
CA GLU A 35 -14.03 -6.13 -21.55
C GLU A 35 -15.14 -6.96 -20.91
N GLY A 36 -15.19 -8.26 -21.22
CA GLY A 36 -16.30 -9.14 -20.84
C GLY A 36 -16.72 -9.02 -19.38
N GLU A 37 -17.95 -9.43 -19.05
CA GLU A 37 -18.55 -9.33 -17.71
C GLU A 37 -17.52 -9.57 -16.60
N ARG A 38 -17.41 -8.61 -15.67
CA ARG A 38 -16.53 -8.73 -14.51
C ARG A 38 -17.00 -9.91 -13.68
N ARG A 39 -16.21 -10.98 -13.68
CA ARG A 39 -16.50 -12.19 -12.91
C ARG A 39 -15.55 -12.27 -11.74
N ILE A 40 -16.13 -12.43 -10.57
CA ILE A 40 -15.39 -12.71 -9.34
C ILE A 40 -14.94 -14.17 -9.43
N LEU A 41 -13.63 -14.37 -9.45
CA LEU A 41 -13.00 -15.69 -9.50
C LEU A 41 -12.82 -16.26 -8.09
N PHE A 42 -12.51 -15.39 -7.12
CA PHE A 42 -12.28 -15.79 -5.74
C PHE A 42 -12.47 -14.60 -4.79
N SER A 43 -13.18 -14.81 -3.69
CA SER A 43 -13.40 -13.79 -2.65
C SER A 43 -13.12 -14.38 -1.29
N TRP A 44 -12.44 -13.62 -0.43
CA TRP A 44 -12.19 -14.01 0.94
C TRP A 44 -12.10 -12.80 1.86
N ASP A 45 -12.46 -13.02 3.13
CA ASP A 45 -12.31 -12.06 4.20
C ASP A 45 -11.04 -12.35 4.97
N THR A 46 -10.25 -11.30 5.22
CA THR A 46 -9.07 -11.41 6.08
C THR A 46 -8.92 -10.19 6.97
N VAL A 47 -7.93 -10.21 7.85
CA VAL A 47 -7.56 -9.04 8.67
C VAL A 47 -6.52 -8.20 7.94
N SER A 48 -6.62 -6.87 8.04
CA SER A 48 -5.74 -5.92 7.33
C SER A 48 -4.26 -6.07 7.67
N ARG A 49 -3.96 -6.66 8.83
CA ARG A 49 -2.61 -6.93 9.30
C ARG A 49 -2.55 -8.32 9.91
N VAL A 50 -1.45 -9.03 9.68
CA VAL A 50 -1.10 -10.18 10.51
C VAL A 50 -1.07 -9.65 11.93
N GLY A 51 -1.87 -10.24 12.82
CA GLY A 51 -2.06 -9.71 14.16
C GLY A 51 -0.72 -9.33 14.77
N TYR A 52 -0.61 -8.12 15.33
CA TYR A 52 0.56 -7.67 16.09
C TYR A 52 0.62 -8.49 17.40
N SER A 53 0.93 -9.77 17.27
CA SER A 53 1.09 -10.73 18.35
C SER A 53 2.56 -10.94 18.68
N ASP A 54 3.47 -10.22 18.01
CA ASP A 54 4.80 -9.98 18.57
C ASP A 54 4.68 -8.99 19.72
N ARG A 55 4.13 -9.51 20.82
CA ARG A 55 4.51 -9.10 22.16
C ARG A 55 6.01 -9.45 22.25
N GLY A 56 6.85 -8.59 21.66
CA GLY A 56 8.29 -8.80 21.58
C GLY A 56 8.81 -9.31 22.91
N ASN A 57 9.61 -10.38 22.88
CA ASN A 57 10.01 -11.21 24.01
C ASN A 57 9.42 -10.71 25.35
N PRO A 58 8.33 -11.29 25.90
CA PRO A 58 7.63 -10.73 27.06
C PRO A 58 8.58 -10.53 28.25
N LYS A 59 9.67 -11.32 28.30
CA LYS A 59 10.80 -11.16 29.22
C LYS A 59 11.53 -9.82 29.02
N LEU A 60 11.92 -9.48 27.79
CA LEU A 60 12.58 -8.21 27.44
C LEU A 60 11.67 -7.01 27.72
N SER A 61 10.39 -7.10 27.35
CA SER A 61 9.42 -6.04 27.66
C SER A 61 9.25 -5.84 29.16
N ARG A 62 9.24 -6.92 29.95
CA ARG A 62 9.13 -6.85 31.41
C ARG A 62 10.38 -6.25 32.04
N THR A 63 11.57 -6.64 31.57
CA THR A 63 12.84 -6.08 32.05
C THR A 63 12.96 -4.59 31.73
N LEU A 64 12.65 -4.17 30.50
CA LEU A 64 12.65 -2.76 30.11
C LEU A 64 11.62 -1.94 30.89
N LEU A 65 10.45 -2.51 31.18
CA LEU A 65 9.44 -1.86 32.01
C LEU A 65 9.95 -1.67 33.45
N ILE A 66 10.59 -2.68 34.04
CA ILE A 66 11.20 -2.56 35.38
C ILE A 66 12.29 -1.48 35.38
N ILE A 67 13.20 -1.48 34.40
CA ILE A 67 14.25 -0.46 34.29
C ILE A 67 13.62 0.92 34.14
N GLY A 68 12.61 1.08 33.28
CA GLY A 68 11.90 2.35 33.10
C GLY A 68 11.26 2.85 34.39
N VAL A 69 10.64 1.96 35.17
CA VAL A 69 10.04 2.30 36.48
C VAL A 69 11.11 2.72 37.49
N VAL A 70 12.25 2.02 37.56
CA VAL A 70 13.36 2.36 38.46
C VAL A 70 13.97 3.71 38.10
N VAL A 71 14.20 3.96 36.80
CA VAL A 71 14.70 5.24 36.30
C VAL A 71 13.72 6.36 36.61
N ALA A 72 12.42 6.15 36.39
CA ALA A 72 11.38 7.12 36.76
C ALA A 72 11.37 7.40 38.27
N PHE A 73 11.56 6.39 39.11
CA PHE A 73 11.64 6.57 40.57
C PHE A 73 12.89 7.38 40.98
N LEU A 74 14.03 7.14 40.34
CA LEU A 74 15.25 7.95 40.54
C LEU A 74 15.05 9.41 40.12
N LEU A 75 14.36 9.66 39.01
CA LEU A 75 14.02 11.00 38.53
C LEU A 75 13.09 11.75 39.49
N VAL A 76 12.10 11.05 40.07
CA VAL A 76 11.25 11.60 41.14
C VAL A 76 12.08 12.00 42.36
N ALA A 77 13.04 11.16 42.76
CA ALA A 77 13.91 11.46 43.89
C ALA A 77 14.82 12.68 43.66
N MET A 78 15.17 12.97 42.40
CA MET A 78 15.94 14.17 42.02
C MET A 78 15.09 15.44 41.90
N GLY A 79 13.75 15.36 41.99
CA GLY A 79 12.85 16.52 41.89
C GLY A 79 12.59 17.02 40.47
N GLU A 80 12.96 16.24 39.45
CA GLU A 80 12.88 16.61 38.02
C GLU A 80 11.50 16.29 37.43
N PHE A 81 10.46 17.01 37.89
CA PHE A 81 9.06 16.79 37.46
C PHE A 81 8.83 16.98 35.96
N LEU A 82 9.60 17.87 35.32
CA LEU A 82 9.50 18.12 33.88
C LEU A 82 9.91 16.87 33.07
N LEU A 83 11.00 16.20 33.46
CA LEU A 83 11.52 15.04 32.76
C LEU A 83 10.55 13.85 32.89
N ILE A 84 9.90 13.70 34.05
CA ILE A 84 8.84 12.71 34.26
C ILE A 84 7.65 12.94 33.31
N ALA A 85 7.23 14.19 33.14
CA ALA A 85 6.13 14.52 32.24
C ALA A 85 6.45 14.17 30.76
N VAL A 86 7.70 14.37 30.32
CA VAL A 86 8.16 13.97 28.98
C VAL A 86 8.12 12.46 28.81
N VAL A 87 8.65 11.70 29.78
CA VAL A 87 8.64 10.23 29.74
C VAL A 87 7.21 9.70 29.74
N ALA A 88 6.33 10.26 30.58
CA ALA A 88 4.92 9.90 30.63
C ALA A 88 4.19 10.17 29.30
N SER A 89 4.50 11.29 28.63
CA SER A 89 3.94 11.63 27.32
C SER A 89 4.33 10.62 26.23
N ILE A 90 5.60 10.17 26.21
CA ILE A 90 6.07 9.15 25.27
C ILE A 90 5.37 7.81 25.51
N ILE A 91 5.25 7.40 26.77
CA ILE A 91 4.54 6.15 27.14
C ILE A 91 3.07 6.24 26.76
N PHE A 92 2.42 7.36 27.04
CA PHE A 92 1.03 7.62 26.67
C PHE A 92 0.83 7.54 25.15
N LEU A 93 1.67 8.24 24.37
CA LEU A 93 1.62 8.22 22.91
C LEU A 93 1.77 6.79 22.37
N ARG A 94 2.74 6.02 22.90
CA ARG A 94 2.93 4.61 22.54
C ARG A 94 1.65 3.80 22.79
N GLN A 95 0.98 3.97 23.92
CA GLN A 95 -0.23 3.21 24.21
C GLN A 95 -1.40 3.57 23.30
N VAL A 96 -1.57 4.85 22.98
CA VAL A 96 -2.61 5.28 22.04
C VAL A 96 -2.36 4.71 20.65
N LEU A 97 -1.11 4.76 20.17
CA LEU A 97 -0.73 4.17 18.88
C LEU A 97 -0.89 2.64 18.86
N SER A 98 -0.66 1.96 19.99
CA SER A 98 -0.82 0.51 20.09
C SER A 98 -2.28 0.06 20.15
N ALA A 99 -3.23 0.94 20.43
CA ALA A 99 -4.62 0.58 20.69
C ALA A 99 -5.50 0.49 19.43
N THR A 100 -4.96 0.71 18.23
CA THR A 100 -5.72 0.64 16.98
C THR A 100 -6.05 -0.82 16.62
N PRO A 101 -7.32 -1.27 16.61
CA PRO A 101 -7.67 -2.64 16.22
C PRO A 101 -7.33 -2.93 14.75
N ALA A 102 -7.19 -4.21 14.39
CA ALA A 102 -7.04 -4.61 13.00
C ALA A 102 -8.42 -4.58 12.34
N GLU A 103 -8.54 -3.91 11.21
CA GLU A 103 -9.79 -3.87 10.44
C GLU A 103 -9.93 -5.13 9.59
N ALA A 104 -11.15 -5.65 9.45
CA ALA A 104 -11.43 -6.73 8.53
C ALA A 104 -11.47 -6.18 7.10
N VAL A 105 -10.76 -6.81 6.17
CA VAL A 105 -10.67 -6.38 4.77
C VAL A 105 -11.18 -7.50 3.87
N HIS A 106 -12.13 -7.16 3.00
CA HIS A 106 -12.61 -8.03 1.96
C HIS A 106 -11.66 -7.98 0.76
N HIS A 107 -11.33 -9.15 0.21
CA HIS A 107 -10.47 -9.29 -0.96
C HIS A 107 -11.22 -10.01 -2.06
N ASP A 108 -11.26 -9.39 -3.24
CA ASP A 108 -11.89 -9.96 -4.43
C ASP A 108 -10.87 -10.08 -5.56
N LEU A 109 -10.59 -11.31 -5.97
CA LEU A 109 -9.91 -11.58 -7.23
C LEU A 109 -10.94 -11.65 -8.35
N THR A 110 -10.77 -10.79 -9.35
CA THR A 110 -11.62 -10.73 -10.54
C THR A 110 -10.79 -11.02 -11.80
N ASN A 111 -11.47 -11.37 -12.89
CA ASN A 111 -10.83 -11.54 -14.20
C ASN A 111 -10.05 -10.29 -14.68
N HIS A 112 -10.45 -9.10 -14.24
CA HIS A 112 -9.85 -7.82 -14.65
C HIS A 112 -8.77 -7.30 -13.70
N GLY A 113 -8.70 -7.84 -12.48
CA GLY A 113 -7.77 -7.35 -11.47
C GLY A 113 -8.16 -7.76 -10.04
N VAL A 114 -7.54 -7.09 -9.08
CA VAL A 114 -7.72 -7.34 -7.64
C VAL A 114 -8.45 -6.16 -7.01
N SER A 115 -9.51 -6.44 -6.25
CA SER A 115 -10.15 -5.47 -5.39
C SER A 115 -9.64 -5.64 -3.96
N TYR A 116 -9.15 -4.54 -3.38
CA TYR A 116 -8.62 -4.50 -2.02
C TYR A 116 -9.19 -3.28 -1.29
N SER A 117 -9.85 -3.49 -0.16
CA SER A 117 -10.33 -2.41 0.72
C SER A 117 -11.17 -1.33 0.01
N GLY A 118 -11.98 -1.72 -0.99
CA GLY A 118 -12.81 -0.81 -1.77
C GLY A 118 -12.11 -0.14 -2.96
N GLU A 119 -10.79 -0.30 -3.12
CA GLU A 119 -10.07 0.09 -4.33
C GLU A 119 -9.93 -1.09 -5.30
N PHE A 120 -9.82 -0.78 -6.59
CA PHE A 120 -9.59 -1.76 -7.64
C PHE A 120 -8.27 -1.50 -8.34
N TYR A 121 -7.51 -2.58 -8.54
CA TYR A 121 -6.20 -2.58 -9.19
C TYR A 121 -6.26 -3.51 -10.39
N SER A 122 -6.04 -2.98 -11.59
CA SER A 122 -6.02 -3.78 -12.82
C SER A 122 -4.76 -4.65 -12.89
N TRP A 123 -4.84 -5.80 -13.57
CA TRP A 123 -3.68 -6.69 -13.77
C TRP A 123 -2.47 -5.98 -14.40
N GLY A 124 -2.70 -5.00 -15.29
CA GLY A 124 -1.64 -4.23 -15.95
C GLY A 124 -0.88 -3.27 -15.03
N GLU A 125 -1.34 -3.05 -13.80
CA GLU A 125 -0.65 -2.22 -12.80
C GLU A 125 0.40 -3.01 -11.99
N PHE A 126 0.32 -4.34 -12.04
CA PHE A 126 1.24 -5.23 -11.34
C PHE A 126 2.40 -5.63 -12.24
N SER A 127 3.62 -5.50 -11.72
CA SER A 127 4.81 -6.00 -12.40
C SER A 127 5.00 -7.49 -12.14
N ASN A 128 4.95 -7.87 -10.87
CA ASN A 128 5.35 -9.19 -10.41
C ASN A 128 4.63 -9.54 -9.12
N PHE A 129 4.54 -10.84 -8.83
CA PHE A 129 4.03 -11.34 -7.56
C PHE A 129 4.97 -12.35 -6.91
N TYR A 130 4.88 -12.48 -5.60
CA TYR A 130 5.52 -13.56 -4.86
C TYR A 130 4.65 -13.96 -3.66
N LEU A 131 4.89 -15.16 -3.14
CA LEU A 131 4.21 -15.67 -1.94
C LEU A 131 5.21 -15.69 -0.80
N ALA A 132 4.91 -14.97 0.27
CA ALA A 132 5.65 -14.99 1.52
C ALA A 132 4.82 -15.69 2.61
N GLU A 133 5.49 -16.09 3.68
CA GLU A 133 4.86 -16.61 4.88
C GLU A 133 5.28 -15.72 6.05
N ASP A 134 4.30 -15.10 6.71
CA ASP A 134 4.52 -14.32 7.93
C ASP A 134 3.77 -14.96 9.08
N LYS A 135 4.53 -15.44 10.09
CA LYS A 135 3.99 -16.06 11.32
C LYS A 135 2.99 -17.21 11.08
N GLY A 136 3.24 -18.02 10.05
CA GLY A 136 2.39 -19.16 9.69
C GLY A 136 1.12 -18.77 8.91
N VAL A 137 1.03 -17.51 8.46
CA VAL A 137 -0.01 -17.03 7.55
C VAL A 137 0.63 -16.78 6.19
N ASP A 138 0.06 -17.37 5.14
CA ASP A 138 0.49 -17.11 3.77
C ASP A 138 0.08 -15.69 3.36
N VAL A 139 1.00 -14.96 2.74
CA VAL A 139 0.78 -13.59 2.25
C VAL A 139 1.12 -13.54 0.77
N LEU A 140 0.14 -13.12 -0.04
CA LEU A 140 0.35 -12.78 -1.43
C LEU A 140 0.82 -11.34 -1.53
N CYS A 141 1.98 -11.16 -2.14
CA CYS A 141 2.60 -9.86 -2.34
C CYS A 141 2.60 -9.52 -3.83
N LEU A 142 1.90 -8.45 -4.20
CA LEU A 142 1.82 -7.93 -5.57
C LEU A 142 2.61 -6.61 -5.66
N ASN A 143 3.58 -6.52 -6.56
CA ASN A 143 4.38 -5.30 -6.74
C ASN A 143 3.73 -4.38 -7.78
N LEU A 144 3.39 -3.16 -7.40
CA LEU A 144 2.85 -2.12 -8.27
C LEU A 144 3.99 -1.29 -8.88
N THR A 145 3.90 -0.97 -10.17
CA THR A 145 4.93 -0.16 -10.85
C THR A 145 4.67 1.34 -10.75
N ASN A 146 3.40 1.77 -10.78
CA ASN A 146 3.03 3.18 -11.00
C ASN A 146 2.29 3.85 -9.82
N ARG A 147 2.21 3.21 -8.64
CA ARG A 147 1.52 3.77 -7.46
C ARG A 147 2.28 3.54 -6.16
N VAL A 148 1.98 4.40 -5.18
CA VAL A 148 2.42 4.27 -3.79
C VAL A 148 1.18 3.92 -2.95
N PRO A 149 1.23 2.86 -2.11
CA PRO A 149 2.37 1.97 -1.85
C PRO A 149 2.71 1.08 -3.06
N GLY A 150 4.01 0.90 -3.33
CA GLY A 150 4.51 0.11 -4.46
C GLY A 150 4.34 -1.41 -4.31
N ARG A 151 3.69 -1.86 -3.23
CA ARG A 151 3.41 -3.26 -2.98
C ARG A 151 2.09 -3.41 -2.24
N LEU A 152 1.27 -4.35 -2.69
CA LEU A 152 0.03 -4.75 -2.08
C LEU A 152 0.23 -6.10 -1.38
N TYR A 153 -0.18 -6.17 -0.12
CA TYR A 153 -0.08 -7.37 0.71
C TYR A 153 -1.50 -7.90 0.98
N LEU A 154 -1.74 -9.14 0.59
CA LEU A 154 -3.02 -9.82 0.71
C LEU A 154 -2.81 -11.05 1.58
N LEU A 155 -3.38 -11.04 2.79
CA LEU A 155 -3.30 -12.19 3.68
C LEU A 155 -4.24 -13.29 3.16
N LEU A 156 -3.71 -14.50 2.98
CA LEU A 156 -4.46 -15.66 2.51
C LEU A 156 -4.99 -16.46 3.70
N SER A 157 -6.16 -17.06 3.52
CA SER A 157 -6.67 -18.09 4.43
C SER A 157 -5.93 -19.41 4.22
N SER A 158 -5.80 -20.19 5.30
CA SER A 158 -5.08 -21.48 5.27
C SER A 158 -5.70 -22.43 4.23
N GLY A 159 -4.94 -22.78 3.21
CA GLY A 159 -5.34 -23.71 2.14
C GLY A 159 -5.70 -23.06 0.79
N ASP A 160 -5.74 -21.73 0.70
CA ASP A 160 -6.06 -21.03 -0.57
C ASP A 160 -4.82 -20.62 -1.38
N ARG A 161 -3.63 -20.87 -0.85
CA ARG A 161 -2.33 -20.52 -1.46
C ARG A 161 -2.19 -21.02 -2.90
N GLU A 162 -2.49 -22.30 -3.15
CA GLU A 162 -2.31 -22.91 -4.48
C GLU A 162 -3.31 -22.35 -5.50
N LYS A 163 -4.58 -22.20 -5.11
CA LYS A 163 -5.63 -21.64 -5.98
C LYS A 163 -5.32 -20.21 -6.39
N VAL A 164 -4.92 -19.38 -5.43
CA VAL A 164 -4.59 -17.97 -5.70
C VAL A 164 -3.32 -17.87 -6.54
N LYS A 165 -2.32 -18.73 -6.30
CA LYS A 165 -1.12 -18.81 -7.13
C LYS A 165 -1.45 -19.11 -8.59
N ASP A 166 -2.33 -20.08 -8.83
CA ASP A 166 -2.70 -20.50 -10.19
C ASP A 166 -3.52 -19.43 -10.91
N ILE A 167 -4.40 -18.70 -10.20
CA ILE A 167 -5.17 -17.60 -10.78
C ILE A 167 -4.24 -16.42 -11.10
N VAL A 168 -3.45 -15.95 -10.13
CA VAL A 168 -2.56 -14.79 -10.31
C VAL A 168 -1.46 -15.08 -11.33
N GLY A 169 -0.94 -16.31 -11.34
CA GLY A 169 0.11 -16.75 -12.28
C GLY A 169 -0.29 -16.72 -13.74
N GLN A 170 -1.59 -16.69 -14.06
CA GLN A 170 -2.08 -16.50 -15.43
C GLN A 170 -1.94 -15.05 -15.92
N TYR A 171 -1.91 -14.09 -15.00
CA TYR A 171 -1.95 -12.65 -15.31
C TYR A 171 -0.63 -11.94 -15.02
N VAL A 172 0.12 -12.37 -14.00
CA VAL A 172 1.33 -11.69 -13.51
C VAL A 172 2.47 -12.71 -13.39
N SER A 173 3.71 -12.28 -13.66
CA SER A 173 4.89 -13.14 -13.52
C SER A 173 5.26 -13.39 -12.05
N MET A 174 5.55 -14.65 -11.72
CA MET A 174 5.96 -15.05 -10.37
C MET A 174 7.47 -14.81 -10.17
N LEU A 175 7.85 -14.13 -9.08
CA LEU A 175 9.22 -14.14 -8.59
C LEU A 175 9.43 -15.25 -7.55
N PRO A 176 10.60 -15.93 -7.58
CA PRO A 176 10.94 -16.98 -6.61
C PRO A 176 11.22 -16.44 -5.21
N GLU A 177 11.68 -15.19 -5.07
CA GLU A 177 12.02 -14.58 -3.77
C GLU A 177 11.63 -13.10 -3.71
N GLU A 178 11.45 -12.58 -2.50
CA GLU A 178 11.21 -11.16 -2.27
C GLU A 178 12.39 -10.35 -2.81
N PRO A 179 12.16 -9.30 -3.62
CA PRO A 179 13.25 -8.43 -4.03
C PRO A 179 13.73 -7.67 -2.79
N LYS A 180 14.88 -8.10 -2.24
CA LYS A 180 15.54 -7.43 -1.12
C LYS A 180 15.89 -6.01 -1.53
N THR A 181 15.24 -5.05 -0.88
CA THR A 181 15.48 -3.63 -1.10
C THR A 181 16.83 -3.25 -0.47
N PHE A 182 17.41 -2.12 -0.89
CA PHE A 182 18.65 -1.59 -0.28
C PHE A 182 18.54 -1.45 1.25
N PHE A 183 17.37 -1.07 1.74
CA PHE A 183 17.08 -1.01 3.18
C PHE A 183 17.15 -2.39 3.85
N ASP A 184 16.67 -3.44 3.20
CA ASP A 184 16.73 -4.81 3.74
C ASP A 184 18.17 -5.29 3.88
N LYS A 185 19.06 -4.92 2.95
CA LYS A 185 20.50 -5.22 3.08
C LYS A 185 21.15 -4.48 4.24
N VAL A 186 20.76 -3.23 4.47
CA VAL A 186 21.28 -2.43 5.60
C VAL A 186 20.74 -2.97 6.91
N TYR A 187 19.47 -3.37 6.95
CA TYR A 187 18.88 -4.02 8.11
C TYR A 187 19.52 -5.38 8.37
N ASP A 188 19.68 -6.24 7.37
CA ASP A 188 20.37 -7.54 7.49
C ASP A 188 21.80 -7.34 7.99
N PHE A 189 22.51 -6.32 7.48
CA PHE A 189 23.85 -5.97 7.96
C PHE A 189 23.86 -5.53 9.42
N ALA A 190 22.94 -4.64 9.82
CA ALA A 190 22.82 -4.18 11.20
C ALA A 190 22.39 -5.32 12.16
N ALA A 191 21.40 -6.11 11.75
CA ALA A 191 20.88 -7.25 12.48
C ALA A 191 21.93 -8.36 12.61
N SER A 192 22.76 -8.62 11.59
CA SER A 192 23.88 -9.58 11.68
C SER A 192 24.95 -9.17 12.69
N ARG A 193 25.08 -7.87 12.97
CA ARG A 193 26.01 -7.33 13.96
C ARG A 193 25.44 -7.29 15.37
N ILE A 194 24.11 -7.26 15.49
CA ILE A 194 23.38 -7.13 16.76
C ILE A 194 22.83 -8.49 17.24
N SER A 195 22.62 -9.45 16.35
CA SER A 195 22.31 -10.84 16.68
C SER A 195 23.55 -11.52 17.25
N ILE A 196 23.82 -11.25 18.52
CA ILE A 196 24.69 -12.09 19.34
C ILE A 196 24.11 -13.50 19.30
N ASP A 197 25.03 -14.43 19.04
CA ASP A 197 24.93 -15.89 18.98
C ASP A 197 23.75 -16.52 19.73
N LYS A 198 23.19 -17.53 19.08
CA LYS A 198 21.97 -18.26 19.45
C LYS A 198 22.01 -18.87 20.85
#